data_AF-A0A233HV37-F1
#
_entry.id   AF-A0A233HV37-F1
#
_cell.length_a   1.000
_cell.length_b   1.000
_cell.length_c   1.000
_cell.angle_alpha   90.00
_cell.angle_beta   90.00
_cell.angle_gamma   90.00
#
_symmetry.space_group_name_H-M   'P 1'
#
loop_
_entity.id
_entity.type
_entity.pdbx_description
1 polymer ?
#
loop_
_entity_poly.entity_id
_entity_poly.type
_entity_poly.pdbx_seq_one_letter_code
_entity_poly.pdbx_strand_id
1 'polypeptide(L)'
;MKKTILALALTVISLPSLANDFVNKEIAEAIIKTLPGLTESDIVFAKHDKESDFNVVRLKTGQVLYGDQNLKHFIVGDSYSRNSILASDEITGELYNHTSSLYSDFHKSIFDNLTGYGVQAKSKDELIKVKVFFEPRCGYCNKLHDNEQKYLDAGISIEYIPYPIYDGEEKLSSKALAYMISAETQAERKERMETMIKKFHENIQKPDIAEYVKDVDLSILQTHIKDISNLAIEGTPYILGENGIAIPGYAEPEDIIRAIMK
;
A
#
# COMPACT_ATOMS: atom_id res chain seq x y z
N MET A 1 26.90 54.91 -42.65
CA MET A 1 26.71 53.45 -42.90
C MET A 1 27.66 52.74 -41.95
N LYS A 2 27.29 51.89 -40.99
CA LYS A 2 26.22 50.88 -40.89
C LYS A 2 25.72 50.84 -39.43
N LYS A 3 24.41 50.70 -39.22
CA LYS A 3 23.81 50.38 -37.92
C LYS A 3 23.90 48.86 -37.73
N THR A 4 24.59 48.40 -36.69
CA THR A 4 24.65 46.98 -36.34
C THR A 4 23.41 46.64 -35.54
N ILE A 5 22.45 45.93 -36.15
CA ILE A 5 21.27 45.39 -35.46
C ILE A 5 21.72 44.09 -34.79
N LEU A 6 21.74 44.09 -33.47
CA LEU A 6 21.98 42.91 -32.65
C LEU A 6 20.67 42.09 -32.62
N ALA A 7 20.59 41.04 -33.43
CA ALA A 7 19.47 40.12 -33.42
C ALA A 7 19.57 39.25 -32.15
N LEU A 8 18.68 39.50 -31.19
CA LEU A 8 18.51 38.67 -30.01
C LEU A 8 17.84 37.36 -30.44
N ALA A 9 18.63 36.30 -30.62
CA ALA A 9 18.12 34.96 -30.87
C ALA A 9 17.43 34.44 -29.60
N LEU A 10 16.10 34.54 -29.57
CA LEU A 10 15.27 33.86 -28.57
C LEU A 10 15.31 32.36 -28.88
N THR A 11 16.27 31.64 -28.29
CA THR A 11 16.26 30.18 -28.26
C THR A 11 15.10 29.76 -27.36
N VAL A 12 13.96 29.44 -27.97
CA VAL A 12 12.89 28.68 -27.34
C VAL A 12 13.47 27.31 -27.03
N ILE A 13 13.86 27.09 -25.78
CA ILE A 13 14.17 25.76 -25.26
C ILE A 13 12.83 25.02 -25.24
N SER A 14 12.53 24.27 -26.29
CA SER A 14 11.47 23.28 -26.27
C SER A 14 11.86 22.22 -25.25
N LEU A 15 11.35 22.33 -24.02
CA LEU A 15 11.31 21.21 -23.10
C LEU A 15 10.62 20.06 -23.86
N PRO A 16 11.24 18.89 -24.04
CA PRO A 16 10.54 17.75 -24.58
C PRO A 16 9.36 17.48 -23.64
N SER A 17 8.14 17.56 -24.18
CA SER A 17 6.97 17.13 -23.44
C SER A 17 7.16 15.66 -23.11
N LEU A 18 7.30 15.33 -21.83
CA LEU A 18 7.11 13.97 -21.32
C LEU A 18 5.61 13.63 -21.40
N ALA A 19 5.06 13.64 -22.61
CA ALA A 19 3.67 13.33 -22.88
C ALA A 19 3.61 12.08 -23.77
N ASN A 20 2.96 11.04 -23.23
CA ASN A 20 2.27 9.94 -23.91
C ASN A 20 2.97 8.61 -24.26
N ASP A 21 4.24 8.37 -23.97
CA ASP A 21 4.83 7.04 -24.26
C ASP A 21 4.30 5.90 -23.36
N PHE A 22 3.52 6.20 -22.31
CA PHE A 22 2.95 5.22 -21.39
C PHE A 22 1.45 4.92 -21.62
N VAL A 23 0.80 5.61 -22.55
CA VAL A 23 -0.65 5.45 -22.80
C VAL A 23 -0.88 5.03 -24.24
N ASN A 24 -1.02 3.73 -24.45
CA ASN A 24 -1.57 3.17 -25.66
C ASN A 24 -3.03 3.65 -25.81
N LYS A 25 -3.27 4.45 -26.85
CA LYS A 25 -4.57 5.08 -27.12
C LYS A 25 -5.69 4.08 -27.33
N GLU A 26 -5.42 2.96 -28.01
CA GLU A 26 -6.43 1.94 -28.28
C GLU A 26 -6.93 1.31 -26.97
N ILE A 27 -5.99 0.95 -26.08
CA ILE A 27 -6.31 0.39 -24.76
C ILE A 27 -7.08 1.42 -23.91
N ALA A 28 -6.62 2.67 -23.91
CA ALA A 28 -7.27 3.76 -23.16
C ALA A 28 -8.70 4.04 -23.66
N GLU A 29 -8.90 4.09 -24.97
CA GLU A 29 -10.25 4.27 -25.54
C GLU A 29 -11.16 3.09 -25.23
N ALA A 30 -10.65 1.85 -25.28
CA ALA A 30 -11.43 0.66 -25.00
C ALA A 30 -11.94 0.65 -23.55
N ILE A 31 -11.10 1.01 -22.58
CA ILE A 31 -11.54 1.06 -21.18
C ILE A 31 -12.54 2.20 -20.94
N ILE A 32 -12.33 3.38 -21.52
CA ILE A 32 -13.28 4.51 -21.43
C ILE A 32 -14.65 4.14 -21.98
N LYS A 33 -14.70 3.40 -23.10
CA LYS A 33 -15.95 2.89 -23.68
C LYS A 33 -16.60 1.81 -22.81
N THR A 34 -15.80 1.03 -22.08
CA THR A 34 -16.28 -0.08 -21.24
C THR A 34 -16.79 0.38 -19.88
N LEU A 35 -16.17 1.40 -19.27
CA LEU A 35 -16.53 1.93 -17.96
C LEU A 35 -17.07 3.37 -18.08
N PRO A 36 -18.41 3.56 -18.12
CA PRO A 36 -19.01 4.87 -18.24
C PRO A 36 -18.58 5.81 -17.11
N GLY A 37 -18.18 7.04 -17.46
CA GLY A 37 -17.74 8.06 -16.51
C GLY A 37 -16.22 8.17 -16.36
N LEU A 38 -15.45 7.23 -16.93
CA LEU A 38 -14.00 7.36 -17.02
C LEU A 38 -13.59 8.32 -18.14
N THR A 39 -12.58 9.14 -17.90
CA THR A 39 -11.96 10.03 -18.89
C THR A 39 -10.48 9.71 -19.08
N GLU A 40 -9.86 10.22 -20.14
CA GLU A 40 -8.40 10.11 -20.33
C GLU A 40 -7.62 10.65 -19.13
N SER A 41 -8.17 11.68 -18.46
CA SER A 41 -7.52 12.30 -17.31
C SER A 41 -7.50 11.40 -16.07
N ASP A 42 -8.28 10.31 -16.05
CA ASP A 42 -8.32 9.34 -14.96
C ASP A 42 -7.30 8.21 -15.15
N ILE A 43 -6.68 8.11 -16.33
CA ILE A 43 -5.71 7.06 -16.67
C ILE A 43 -4.30 7.55 -16.36
N VAL A 44 -3.56 6.78 -15.55
CA VAL A 44 -2.13 6.98 -15.28
C VAL A 44 -1.29 6.39 -16.41
N PHE A 45 -1.57 5.13 -16.77
CA PHE A 45 -0.97 4.47 -17.93
C PHE A 45 -1.94 3.44 -18.51
N ALA A 46 -1.73 3.12 -19.79
CA ALA A 46 -2.41 2.02 -20.47
C ALA A 46 -1.39 1.36 -21.41
N LYS A 47 -1.04 0.09 -21.20
CA LYS A 47 -0.01 -0.59 -21.99
C LYS A 47 -0.32 -2.07 -22.15
N HIS A 48 0.28 -2.69 -23.16
CA HIS A 48 0.35 -4.14 -23.21
C HIS A 48 1.55 -4.60 -22.36
N ASP A 49 1.29 -5.43 -21.35
CA ASP A 49 2.31 -6.01 -20.50
C ASP A 49 2.81 -7.33 -21.10
N LYS A 50 4.09 -7.33 -21.49
CA LYS A 50 4.68 -8.45 -22.24
C LYS A 50 4.90 -9.70 -21.39
N GLU A 51 5.03 -9.54 -20.07
CA GLU A 51 5.30 -10.67 -19.18
C GLU A 51 4.02 -11.47 -18.90
N SER A 52 2.93 -10.76 -18.61
CA SER A 52 1.64 -11.40 -18.35
C SER A 52 0.79 -11.62 -19.61
N ASP A 53 1.17 -11.03 -20.74
CA ASP A 53 0.41 -11.02 -21.98
C ASP A 53 -1.04 -10.52 -21.74
N PHE A 54 -1.16 -9.45 -20.96
CA PHE A 54 -2.41 -8.72 -20.75
C PHE A 54 -2.28 -7.27 -21.18
N ASN A 55 -3.40 -6.67 -21.56
CA ASN A 55 -3.49 -5.22 -21.61
C ASN A 55 -3.72 -4.71 -20.19
N VAL A 56 -2.94 -3.73 -19.74
CA VAL A 56 -2.98 -3.25 -18.37
C VAL A 56 -3.21 -1.76 -18.32
N VAL A 57 -4.23 -1.35 -17.58
CA VAL A 57 -4.59 0.05 -17.35
C VAL A 57 -4.46 0.34 -15.87
N ARG A 58 -3.76 1.40 -15.50
CA ARG A 58 -3.77 1.93 -14.14
C ARG A 58 -4.50 3.26 -14.10
N LEU A 59 -5.44 3.38 -13.18
CA LEU A 59 -6.19 4.59 -12.92
C LEU A 59 -5.53 5.45 -11.84
N LYS A 60 -5.87 6.74 -11.80
CA LYS A 60 -5.43 7.68 -10.75
C LYS A 60 -5.95 7.31 -9.36
N THR A 61 -7.08 6.60 -9.31
CA THR A 61 -7.62 6.01 -8.08
C THR A 61 -6.70 4.95 -7.48
N GLY A 62 -5.71 4.46 -8.25
CA GLY A 62 -4.89 3.33 -7.86
C GLY A 62 -5.51 1.98 -8.23
N GLN A 63 -6.56 1.92 -9.05
CA GLN A 63 -7.03 0.63 -9.58
C GLN A 63 -6.24 0.22 -10.82
N VAL A 64 -5.86 -1.06 -10.89
CA VAL A 64 -5.31 -1.71 -12.09
C VAL A 64 -6.35 -2.64 -12.69
N LEU A 65 -6.51 -2.53 -14.01
CA LEU A 65 -7.42 -3.33 -14.81
C LEU A 65 -6.64 -4.13 -15.83
N TYR A 66 -6.95 -5.41 -15.94
CA TYR A 66 -6.38 -6.36 -16.88
C TYR A 66 -7.39 -6.65 -17.99
N GLY A 67 -7.11 -6.13 -19.18
CA GLY A 67 -7.84 -6.37 -20.41
C GLY A 67 -7.34 -7.61 -21.15
N ASP A 68 -8.27 -8.38 -21.72
CA ASP A 68 -7.92 -9.41 -22.69
C ASP A 68 -7.28 -8.82 -23.96
N GLN A 69 -6.67 -9.67 -24.78
CA GLN A 69 -5.97 -9.26 -26.02
C GLN A 69 -6.86 -8.44 -26.97
N ASN A 70 -8.16 -8.74 -26.97
CA ASN A 70 -9.15 -8.10 -27.84
C ASN A 70 -9.83 -6.88 -27.20
N LEU A 71 -9.47 -6.51 -25.97
CA LEU A 71 -10.04 -5.39 -25.21
C LEU A 71 -11.57 -5.45 -25.05
N LYS A 72 -12.12 -6.66 -24.97
CA LYS A 72 -13.55 -6.93 -24.79
C LYS A 72 -13.93 -7.16 -23.33
N HIS A 73 -13.00 -7.67 -22.54
CA HIS A 73 -13.20 -7.95 -21.12
C HIS A 73 -12.09 -7.31 -20.31
N PHE A 74 -12.46 -6.70 -19.19
CA PHE A 74 -11.53 -6.16 -18.22
C PHE A 74 -11.80 -6.79 -16.85
N ILE A 75 -10.74 -7.22 -16.19
CA ILE A 75 -10.76 -7.80 -14.85
C ILE A 75 -10.09 -6.80 -13.91
N VAL A 76 -10.72 -6.53 -12.78
CA VAL A 76 -10.14 -5.73 -11.69
C VAL A 76 -9.60 -6.70 -10.65
N GLY A 77 -8.34 -6.54 -10.25
CA GLY A 77 -7.75 -7.35 -9.19
C GLY A 77 -6.24 -7.50 -9.33
N ASP A 78 -5.72 -8.54 -8.67
CA ASP A 78 -4.30 -8.86 -8.68
C ASP A 78 -3.95 -9.95 -9.70
N SER A 79 -2.84 -9.74 -10.43
CA SER A 79 -2.25 -10.75 -11.31
C SER A 79 -1.02 -11.35 -10.64
N TYR A 80 -1.05 -12.66 -10.43
CA TYR A 80 0.07 -13.43 -9.86
C TYR A 80 0.62 -14.41 -10.89
N SER A 81 1.95 -14.54 -10.96
CA SER A 81 2.61 -15.62 -11.71
C SER A 81 3.51 -16.45 -10.81
N ARG A 82 3.82 -17.66 -11.28
CA ARG A 82 4.85 -18.52 -10.72
C ARG A 82 5.65 -19.11 -11.88
N ASN A 83 6.97 -19.17 -11.73
CA ASN A 83 7.88 -19.69 -12.75
C ASN A 83 7.74 -21.21 -12.99
N SER A 84 7.01 -21.94 -12.15
CA SER A 84 6.64 -23.33 -12.35
C SER A 84 5.24 -23.58 -11.77
N ILE A 85 4.29 -24.05 -12.59
CA ILE A 85 2.91 -24.34 -12.16
C ILE A 85 2.55 -25.82 -12.37
N LEU A 86 3.25 -26.54 -13.26
CA LEU A 86 2.75 -27.84 -13.77
C LEU A 86 3.80 -28.97 -13.82
N ALA A 87 4.99 -28.82 -13.23
CA ALA A 87 6.05 -29.82 -13.36
C ALA A 87 6.09 -30.91 -12.27
N SER A 88 5.32 -30.77 -11.18
CA SER A 88 5.24 -31.76 -10.09
C SER A 88 4.06 -31.47 -9.17
N ASP A 89 3.60 -32.48 -8.41
CA ASP A 89 2.62 -32.31 -7.32
C ASP A 89 3.11 -31.37 -6.21
N GLU A 90 4.40 -31.00 -6.21
CA GLU A 90 4.95 -29.91 -5.42
C GLU A 90 4.85 -28.58 -6.16
N ILE A 91 4.17 -27.62 -5.52
CA ILE A 91 4.18 -26.21 -5.91
C ILE A 91 5.61 -25.68 -5.68
N THR A 92 6.46 -25.78 -6.70
CA THR A 92 7.82 -25.22 -6.68
C THR A 92 7.85 -23.92 -7.46
N GLY A 93 8.62 -22.94 -6.99
CA GLY A 93 8.81 -21.66 -7.70
C GLY A 93 8.51 -20.43 -6.85
N GLU A 94 8.88 -19.25 -7.36
CA GLU A 94 8.61 -17.99 -6.68
C GLU A 94 7.27 -17.40 -7.13
N LEU A 95 6.41 -17.05 -6.16
CA LEU A 95 5.21 -16.30 -6.43
C LEU A 95 5.59 -14.84 -6.70
N TYR A 96 5.04 -14.27 -7.77
CA TYR A 96 5.25 -12.88 -8.11
C TYR A 96 3.90 -12.18 -8.31
N ASN A 97 3.72 -11.04 -7.65
CA ASN A 97 2.55 -10.18 -7.82
C ASN A 97 2.89 -9.06 -8.80
N HIS A 98 2.43 -9.20 -10.05
CA HIS A 98 2.64 -8.21 -11.11
C HIS A 98 1.96 -6.88 -10.77
N THR A 99 0.75 -6.95 -10.19
CA THR A 99 -0.03 -5.77 -9.84
C THR A 99 0.70 -4.90 -8.82
N SER A 100 1.32 -5.49 -7.79
CA SER A 100 2.06 -4.74 -6.79
C SER A 100 3.19 -3.90 -7.40
N SER A 101 3.91 -4.43 -8.39
CA SER A 101 4.98 -3.70 -9.07
C SER A 101 4.46 -2.54 -9.91
N LEU A 102 3.22 -2.60 -10.38
CA LEU A 102 2.57 -1.50 -11.10
C LEU A 102 2.13 -0.35 -10.19
N TYR A 103 1.98 -0.63 -8.88
CA TYR A 103 1.67 0.37 -7.86
C TYR A 103 2.89 0.95 -7.16
N SER A 104 4.06 0.33 -7.29
CA SER A 104 5.22 0.59 -6.43
C SER A 104 5.55 2.08 -6.29
N ASP A 105 5.57 2.85 -7.38
CA ASP A 105 5.89 4.28 -7.29
C ASP A 105 4.88 5.09 -6.46
N PHE A 106 3.60 4.74 -6.55
CA PHE A 106 2.55 5.41 -5.80
C PHE A 106 2.48 4.96 -4.36
N HIS A 107 2.58 3.65 -4.14
CA HIS A 107 2.72 3.06 -2.82
C HIS A 107 3.96 3.59 -2.10
N LYS A 108 5.08 3.75 -2.81
CA LYS A 108 6.30 4.37 -2.29
C LYS A 108 6.06 5.82 -1.92
N SER A 109 5.38 6.59 -2.75
CA SER A 109 5.01 7.97 -2.40
C SER A 109 4.16 8.04 -1.12
N ILE A 110 3.22 7.11 -0.94
CA ILE A 110 2.44 7.01 0.29
C ILE A 110 3.33 6.61 1.46
N PHE A 111 4.20 5.62 1.28
CA PHE A 111 5.17 5.20 2.29
C PHE A 111 6.03 6.37 2.76
N ASP A 112 6.61 7.15 1.85
CA ASP A 112 7.50 8.27 2.15
C ASP A 112 6.77 9.40 2.89
N ASN A 113 5.49 9.64 2.58
CA ASN A 113 4.70 10.72 3.16
C ASN A 113 4.01 10.34 4.49
N LEU A 114 3.78 9.06 4.76
CA LEU A 114 3.04 8.59 5.93
C LEU A 114 3.91 8.58 7.21
N THR A 115 4.45 9.73 7.64
CA THR A 115 5.43 9.79 8.73
C THR A 115 4.84 10.22 10.07
N GLY A 116 5.31 9.62 11.17
CA GLY A 116 5.03 10.11 12.53
C GLY A 116 3.72 9.60 13.16
N TYR A 117 2.99 8.75 12.45
CA TYR A 117 1.68 8.24 12.89
C TYR A 117 1.76 6.88 13.58
N GLY A 118 2.75 6.05 13.26
CA GLY A 118 2.78 4.67 13.71
C GLY A 118 3.43 4.41 15.07
N VAL A 119 3.40 3.13 15.42
CA VAL A 119 4.17 2.52 16.51
C VAL A 119 5.39 1.83 15.90
N GLN A 120 6.59 2.19 16.34
CA GLN A 120 7.83 1.77 15.70
C GLN A 120 8.54 0.64 16.46
N ALA A 121 8.76 -0.49 15.82
CA ALA A 121 9.64 -1.56 16.26
C ALA A 121 10.87 -1.59 15.36
N LYS A 122 12.03 -1.18 15.90
CA LYS A 122 13.24 -0.99 15.12
C LYS A 122 14.18 -2.18 15.28
N SER A 123 14.61 -2.76 14.15
CA SER A 123 15.66 -3.77 14.13
C SER A 123 17.01 -3.13 14.47
N LYS A 124 17.88 -3.89 15.16
CA LYS A 124 19.26 -3.44 15.45
C LYS A 124 20.12 -3.44 14.19
N ASP A 125 19.89 -4.40 13.31
CA ASP A 125 20.60 -4.60 12.04
C ASP A 125 19.61 -4.38 10.88
N GLU A 126 19.03 -3.18 10.82
CA GLU A 126 17.99 -2.81 9.84
C GLU A 126 18.50 -3.00 8.39
N LEU A 127 17.91 -3.95 7.69
CA LEU A 127 18.08 -4.23 6.26
C LEU A 127 16.99 -3.55 5.43
N ILE A 128 15.74 -3.63 5.89
CA ILE A 128 14.58 -3.04 5.23
C ILE A 128 13.60 -2.45 6.24
N LYS A 129 12.78 -1.50 5.78
CA LYS A 129 11.66 -0.96 6.55
C LYS A 129 10.31 -1.29 5.91
N VAL A 130 9.36 -1.67 6.74
CA VAL A 130 7.98 -1.92 6.34
C VAL A 130 6.99 -1.15 7.20
N LYS A 131 5.86 -0.77 6.60
CA LYS A 131 4.68 -0.24 7.26
C LYS A 131 3.62 -1.32 7.30
N VAL A 132 3.19 -1.70 8.50
CA VAL A 132 2.20 -2.76 8.69
C VAL A 132 0.89 -2.10 9.11
N PHE A 133 -0.09 -2.07 8.20
CA PHE A 133 -1.43 -1.62 8.56
C PHE A 133 -2.06 -2.66 9.49
N PHE A 134 -2.43 -2.20 10.68
CA PHE A 134 -2.64 -3.01 11.86
C PHE A 134 -3.99 -2.71 12.52
N GLU A 135 -4.64 -3.76 13.02
CA GLU A 135 -5.83 -3.67 13.85
C GLU A 135 -5.80 -4.71 14.98
N PRO A 136 -6.03 -4.33 16.26
CA PRO A 136 -5.91 -5.24 17.41
C PRO A 136 -6.96 -6.37 17.43
N ARG A 137 -8.05 -6.24 16.65
CA ARG A 137 -9.07 -7.29 16.47
C ARG A 137 -8.66 -8.35 15.45
N CYS A 138 -7.65 -8.08 14.62
CA CYS A 138 -7.25 -9.02 13.59
C CYS A 138 -6.33 -10.10 14.18
N GLY A 139 -6.75 -11.37 14.12
CA GLY A 139 -5.94 -12.49 14.61
C GLY A 139 -4.58 -12.61 13.91
N TYR A 140 -4.48 -12.30 12.61
CA TYR A 140 -3.21 -12.33 11.89
C TYR A 140 -2.30 -11.13 12.20
N CYS A 141 -2.88 -9.97 12.53
CA CYS A 141 -2.12 -8.83 13.06
C CYS A 141 -1.46 -9.21 14.39
N ASN A 142 -2.24 -9.83 15.28
CA ASN A 142 -1.73 -10.30 16.56
C ASN A 142 -0.68 -11.39 16.38
N LYS A 143 -0.88 -12.35 15.45
CA LYS A 143 0.16 -13.34 15.11
C LYS A 143 1.46 -12.68 14.64
N LEU A 144 1.39 -11.64 13.81
CA LEU A 144 2.57 -10.90 13.36
C LEU A 144 3.26 -10.21 14.54
N HIS A 145 2.50 -9.52 15.39
CA HIS A 145 2.99 -8.82 16.58
C HIS A 145 3.62 -9.77 17.61
N ASP A 146 2.97 -10.91 17.89
CA ASP A 146 3.48 -11.95 18.79
C ASP A 146 4.84 -12.51 18.32
N ASN A 147 5.11 -12.43 17.01
CA ASN A 147 6.37 -12.83 16.39
C ASN A 147 7.25 -11.64 16.00
N GLU A 148 7.00 -10.42 16.51
CA GLU A 148 7.72 -9.19 16.14
C GLU A 148 9.24 -9.37 16.18
N GLN A 149 9.75 -10.02 17.23
CA GLN A 149 11.18 -10.25 17.39
C GLN A 149 11.78 -11.04 16.22
N LYS A 150 11.04 -11.99 15.62
CA LYS A 150 11.48 -12.75 14.43
C LYS A 150 11.75 -11.82 13.24
N TYR A 151 10.91 -10.80 13.05
CA TYR A 151 11.10 -9.80 11.99
C TYR A 151 12.30 -8.89 12.31
N LEU A 152 12.40 -8.41 13.55
CA LEU A 152 13.51 -7.57 13.98
C LEU A 152 14.86 -8.28 13.82
N ASP A 153 14.96 -9.55 14.21
CA ASP A 153 16.16 -10.37 14.09
C ASP A 153 16.52 -10.67 12.63
N ALA A 154 15.53 -10.71 11.73
CA ALA A 154 15.72 -10.84 10.29
C ALA A 154 16.13 -9.52 9.60
N GLY A 155 16.30 -8.43 10.36
CA GLY A 155 16.66 -7.11 9.82
C GLY A 155 15.48 -6.28 9.34
N ILE A 156 14.24 -6.64 9.68
CA ILE A 156 13.03 -5.93 9.23
C ILE A 156 12.58 -4.98 10.33
N SER A 157 12.68 -3.67 10.10
CA SER A 157 12.05 -2.68 10.98
C SER A 157 10.58 -2.49 10.62
N ILE A 158 9.70 -2.50 11.62
CA ILE A 158 8.25 -2.40 11.46
C ILE A 158 7.76 -1.05 12.00
N GLU A 159 6.96 -0.35 11.22
CA GLU A 159 6.09 0.73 11.70
C GLU A 159 4.63 0.28 11.58
N TYR A 160 3.96 0.01 12.71
CA TYR A 160 2.55 -0.32 12.72
C TYR A 160 1.72 0.92 12.47
N ILE A 161 0.95 0.90 11.39
CA ILE A 161 0.03 1.96 10.99
C ILE A 161 -1.38 1.54 11.43
N PRO A 162 -2.06 2.32 12.28
CA PRO A 162 -3.43 1.99 12.67
C PRO A 162 -4.37 1.97 11.46
N TYR A 163 -5.20 0.93 11.31
CA TYR A 163 -6.15 0.86 10.21
C TYR A 163 -7.44 0.11 10.62
N PRO A 164 -8.59 0.80 10.79
CA PRO A 164 -9.83 0.17 11.26
C PRO A 164 -10.58 -0.54 10.13
N ILE A 165 -10.58 -1.86 10.11
CA ILE A 165 -11.38 -2.68 9.18
C ILE A 165 -12.66 -3.19 9.84
N TYR A 166 -12.65 -3.46 11.15
CA TYR A 166 -13.80 -4.05 11.85
C TYR A 166 -14.68 -3.03 12.60
N ASP A 167 -14.74 -1.78 12.14
CA ASP A 167 -15.43 -0.73 12.89
C ASP A 167 -16.96 -0.87 12.80
N GLY A 168 -17.58 -1.26 13.93
CA GLY A 168 -19.04 -1.31 14.09
C GLY A 168 -19.61 0.05 14.53
N GLU A 169 -20.91 0.10 14.82
CA GLU A 169 -21.61 1.34 15.21
C GLU A 169 -20.94 2.06 16.41
N GLU A 170 -20.42 1.31 17.38
CA GLU A 170 -19.77 1.84 18.59
C GLU A 170 -18.35 2.39 18.36
N LYS A 171 -17.78 2.12 17.18
CA LYS A 171 -16.44 2.51 16.74
C LYS A 171 -15.31 2.08 17.69
N LEU A 172 -15.44 0.90 18.31
CA LEU A 172 -14.48 0.41 19.30
C LEU A 172 -13.08 0.22 18.70
N SER A 173 -12.99 -0.29 17.47
CA SER A 173 -11.71 -0.45 16.77
C SER A 173 -11.05 0.90 16.55
N SER A 174 -11.75 1.86 15.95
CA SER A 174 -11.22 3.20 15.70
C SER A 174 -10.79 3.91 16.99
N LYS A 175 -11.55 3.77 18.07
CA LYS A 175 -11.22 4.33 19.38
C LYS A 175 -9.95 3.74 19.96
N ALA A 176 -9.79 2.42 19.91
CA ALA A 176 -8.57 1.76 20.38
C ALA A 176 -7.35 2.16 19.55
N LEU A 177 -7.49 2.21 18.23
CA LEU A 177 -6.44 2.62 17.31
C LEU A 177 -6.03 4.08 17.55
N ALA A 178 -6.98 5.00 17.69
CA ALA A 178 -6.71 6.39 18.04
C ALA A 178 -6.06 6.52 19.43
N TYR A 179 -6.48 5.72 20.40
CA TYR A 179 -5.85 5.68 21.73
C TYR A 179 -4.37 5.32 21.64
N MET A 180 -4.02 4.31 20.84
CA MET A 180 -2.64 3.86 20.62
C MET A 180 -1.74 5.01 20.14
N ILE A 181 -2.20 5.79 19.17
CA ILE A 181 -1.37 6.82 18.52
C ILE A 181 -1.53 8.22 19.11
N SER A 182 -2.48 8.43 20.01
CA SER A 182 -2.63 9.71 20.74
C SER A 182 -1.53 9.99 21.76
N ALA A 183 -0.61 9.06 22.00
CA ALA A 183 0.57 9.31 22.82
C ALA A 183 1.66 10.07 22.06
N GLU A 184 2.39 10.93 22.76
CA GLU A 184 3.46 11.75 22.19
C GLU A 184 4.73 10.92 21.95
N THR A 185 5.04 9.97 22.83
CA THR A 185 6.27 9.19 22.76
C THR A 185 6.06 7.79 22.19
N GLN A 186 7.08 7.26 21.51
CA GLN A 186 7.04 5.88 21.00
C GLN A 186 6.92 4.84 22.12
N ALA A 187 7.51 5.09 23.29
CA ALA A 187 7.42 4.19 24.43
C ALA A 187 5.96 4.04 24.92
N GLU A 188 5.26 5.15 25.08
CA GLU A 188 3.84 5.15 25.47
C GLU A 188 2.95 4.58 24.36
N ARG A 189 3.23 4.88 23.08
CA ARG A 189 2.49 4.28 21.96
C ARG A 189 2.57 2.75 21.97
N LYS A 190 3.75 2.20 22.24
CA LYS A 190 3.95 0.75 22.41
C LYS A 190 3.14 0.20 23.58
N GLU A 191 3.25 0.81 24.76
CA GLU A 191 2.50 0.38 25.95
C GLU A 191 0.97 0.38 25.69
N ARG A 192 0.46 1.41 25.03
CA ARG A 192 -0.96 1.51 24.66
C ARG A 192 -1.34 0.46 23.62
N MET A 193 -0.49 0.18 22.64
CA MET A 193 -0.69 -0.89 21.67
C MET A 193 -0.79 -2.26 22.34
N GLU A 194 0.15 -2.59 23.22
CA GLU A 194 0.12 -3.84 24.01
C GLU A 194 -1.17 -3.94 24.84
N THR A 195 -1.57 -2.83 25.48
CA THR A 195 -2.81 -2.77 26.26
C THR A 195 -4.03 -3.05 25.40
N MET A 196 -4.13 -2.43 24.22
CA MET A 196 -5.26 -2.67 23.31
C MET A 196 -5.27 -4.11 22.78
N ILE A 197 -4.14 -4.63 22.32
CA ILE A 197 -4.01 -6.03 21.88
C ILE A 197 -4.50 -6.99 22.96
N LYS A 198 -4.01 -6.82 24.19
CA LYS A 198 -4.42 -7.64 25.33
C LYS A 198 -5.92 -7.58 25.59
N LYS A 199 -6.51 -6.38 25.64
CA LYS A 199 -7.94 -6.20 25.91
C LYS A 199 -8.82 -6.83 24.83
N PHE A 200 -8.40 -6.77 23.55
CA PHE A 200 -9.11 -7.43 22.46
C PHE A 200 -8.91 -8.96 22.45
N HIS A 201 -7.75 -9.45 22.91
CA HIS A 201 -7.54 -10.89 23.12
C HIS A 201 -8.43 -11.46 24.23
N GLU A 202 -8.62 -10.73 25.33
CA GLU A 202 -9.49 -11.16 26.43
C GLU A 202 -10.96 -11.29 25.97
N ASN A 203 -11.46 -10.34 25.18
CA ASN A 203 -12.79 -10.40 24.59
C ASN A 203 -12.89 -9.55 23.31
N ILE A 204 -12.85 -10.20 22.16
CA ILE A 204 -12.89 -9.51 20.85
C ILE A 204 -14.23 -8.82 20.56
N GLN A 205 -15.33 -9.29 21.15
CA GLN A 205 -16.67 -8.73 20.93
C GLN A 205 -16.97 -7.56 21.86
N LYS A 206 -16.50 -7.64 23.11
CA LYS A 206 -16.74 -6.65 24.15
C LYS A 206 -15.47 -6.44 24.99
N PRO A 207 -14.43 -5.82 24.42
CA PRO A 207 -13.19 -5.55 25.12
C PRO A 207 -13.44 -4.52 26.22
N ASP A 208 -12.81 -4.71 27.38
CA ASP A 208 -12.91 -3.76 28.50
C ASP A 208 -11.94 -2.59 28.31
N ILE A 209 -12.31 -1.67 27.41
CA ILE A 209 -11.48 -0.52 26.99
C ILE A 209 -12.08 0.85 27.34
N ALA A 210 -13.27 0.89 27.94
CA ALA A 210 -14.05 2.12 28.11
C ALA A 210 -13.29 3.22 28.87
N GLU A 211 -12.51 2.86 29.88
CA GLU A 211 -11.70 3.80 30.66
C GLU A 211 -10.56 4.45 29.86
N TYR A 212 -10.03 3.75 28.86
CA TYR A 212 -8.90 4.21 28.03
C TYR A 212 -9.38 5.14 26.91
N VAL A 213 -10.55 4.84 26.34
CA VAL A 213 -11.01 5.48 25.09
C VAL A 213 -12.05 6.59 25.27
N LYS A 214 -12.45 6.90 26.52
CA LYS A 214 -13.51 7.87 26.82
C LYS A 214 -13.29 9.27 26.21
N ASP A 215 -12.04 9.73 26.20
CA ASP A 215 -11.66 11.10 25.82
C ASP A 215 -10.76 11.12 24.57
N VAL A 216 -10.75 10.04 23.80
CA VAL A 216 -9.87 9.91 22.63
C VAL A 216 -10.45 10.69 21.45
N ASP A 217 -9.66 11.62 20.91
CA ASP A 217 -9.99 12.34 19.69
C ASP A 217 -9.79 11.41 18.47
N LEU A 218 -10.88 11.08 17.78
CA LEU A 218 -10.86 10.27 16.57
C LEU A 218 -10.29 11.01 15.35
N SER A 219 -10.16 12.33 15.39
CA SER A 219 -9.63 13.13 14.28
C SER A 219 -8.18 12.76 13.94
N ILE A 220 -7.41 12.31 14.93
CA ILE A 220 -6.04 11.81 14.76
C ILE A 220 -5.97 10.60 13.84
N LEU A 221 -7.00 9.75 13.88
CA LEU A 221 -7.13 8.57 13.04
C LEU A 221 -7.65 8.94 11.64
N GLN A 222 -8.71 9.76 11.59
CA GLN A 222 -9.38 10.12 10.34
C GLN A 222 -8.46 10.85 9.36
N THR A 223 -7.58 11.70 9.87
CA THR A 223 -6.63 12.45 9.04
C THR A 223 -5.73 11.50 8.26
N HIS A 224 -5.14 10.49 8.92
CA HIS A 224 -4.24 9.56 8.23
C HIS A 224 -4.99 8.59 7.31
N ILE A 225 -6.22 8.16 7.66
CA ILE A 225 -7.00 7.24 6.81
C ILE A 225 -7.25 7.87 5.45
N LYS A 226 -7.47 9.19 5.42
CA LYS A 226 -7.67 9.93 4.17
C LYS A 226 -6.45 9.81 3.24
N ASP A 227 -5.25 9.93 3.79
CA ASP A 227 -3.99 9.91 3.03
C ASP A 227 -3.69 8.53 2.42
N ILE A 228 -4.24 7.47 3.00
CA ILE A 228 -4.03 6.07 2.58
C ILE A 228 -5.26 5.42 1.96
N SER A 229 -6.38 6.14 1.85
CA SER A 229 -7.65 5.60 1.33
C SER A 229 -7.54 5.03 -0.10
N ASN A 230 -6.60 5.56 -0.89
CA ASN A 230 -6.32 5.11 -2.24
C ASN A 230 -5.41 3.86 -2.31
N LEU A 231 -4.92 3.34 -1.18
CA LEU A 231 -4.24 2.03 -1.14
C LEU A 231 -5.22 0.85 -1.28
N ALA A 232 -6.53 1.11 -1.22
CA ALA A 232 -7.58 0.10 -1.32
C ALA A 232 -7.32 -1.11 -0.38
N ILE A 233 -6.91 -0.85 0.87
CA ILE A 233 -6.62 -1.89 1.85
C ILE A 233 -7.95 -2.55 2.26
N GLU A 234 -8.13 -3.81 1.85
CA GLU A 234 -9.32 -4.62 2.14
C GLU A 234 -9.18 -5.48 3.41
N GLY A 235 -7.95 -5.69 3.88
CA GLY A 235 -7.64 -6.58 4.99
C GLY A 235 -6.40 -6.17 5.76
N THR A 236 -6.31 -6.58 7.02
CA THR A 236 -5.13 -6.43 7.87
C THR A 236 -4.63 -7.83 8.30
N PRO A 237 -3.31 -8.03 8.51
CA PRO A 237 -2.26 -7.07 8.26
C PRO A 237 -2.10 -6.81 6.76
N TYR A 238 -1.69 -5.60 6.41
CA TYR A 238 -1.25 -5.25 5.05
C TYR A 238 0.15 -4.68 5.18
N ILE A 239 1.12 -5.25 4.48
CA ILE A 239 2.53 -4.89 4.64
C ILE A 239 2.95 -4.09 3.42
N LEU A 240 3.41 -2.86 3.65
CA LEU A 240 3.90 -1.96 2.61
C LEU A 240 5.40 -1.72 2.81
N GLY A 241 6.21 -2.15 1.84
CA GLY A 241 7.65 -1.95 1.82
C GLY A 241 8.05 -0.53 1.41
N GLU A 242 9.26 -0.13 1.80
CA GLU A 242 9.83 1.18 1.43
C GLU A 242 10.10 1.37 -0.07
N ASN A 243 10.12 0.28 -0.83
CA ASN A 243 10.15 0.28 -2.29
C ASN A 243 8.75 0.38 -2.93
N GLY A 244 7.69 0.43 -2.11
CA GLY A 244 6.30 0.48 -2.55
C GLY A 244 5.67 -0.88 -2.88
N ILE A 245 6.40 -1.99 -2.75
CA ILE A 245 5.81 -3.32 -2.87
C ILE A 245 4.88 -3.57 -1.70
N ALA A 246 3.67 -4.05 -1.99
CA ALA A 246 2.66 -4.35 -1.03
C ALA A 246 2.41 -5.86 -0.96
N ILE A 247 2.27 -6.37 0.27
CA ILE A 247 1.99 -7.76 0.58
C ILE A 247 0.69 -7.78 1.39
N PRO A 248 -0.45 -8.10 0.76
CA PRO A 248 -1.71 -8.24 1.46
C PRO A 248 -1.69 -9.46 2.39
N GLY A 249 -2.14 -9.28 3.63
CA GLY A 249 -2.21 -10.35 4.61
C GLY A 249 -0.90 -10.60 5.37
N TYR A 250 -0.88 -11.72 6.08
CA TYR A 250 0.26 -12.17 6.86
C TYR A 250 1.35 -12.77 5.96
N ALA A 251 2.61 -12.41 6.22
CA ALA A 251 3.78 -12.99 5.54
C ALA A 251 4.91 -13.22 6.54
N GLU A 252 5.65 -14.32 6.37
CA GLU A 252 6.84 -14.61 7.16
C GLU A 252 8.01 -13.67 6.76
N PRO A 253 8.99 -13.42 7.64
CA PRO A 253 10.11 -12.52 7.35
C PRO A 253 10.84 -12.82 6.03
N GLU A 254 11.05 -14.11 5.72
CA GLU A 254 11.75 -14.55 4.52
C GLU A 254 10.97 -14.20 3.24
N ASP A 255 9.64 -14.23 3.30
CA ASP A 255 8.77 -13.87 2.17
C ASP A 255 8.75 -12.36 1.96
N ILE A 256 8.73 -11.57 3.04
CA ILE A 256 8.82 -10.11 2.99
C ILE A 256 10.15 -9.68 2.35
N ILE A 257 11.27 -10.23 2.82
CA ILE A 257 12.60 -9.94 2.28
C ILE A 257 12.65 -10.30 0.80
N ARG A 258 12.15 -11.48 0.41
CA ARG A 258 12.13 -11.91 -1.00
C ARG A 258 11.29 -11.01 -1.89
N ALA A 259 10.18 -10.49 -1.38
CA ALA A 259 9.31 -9.59 -2.14
C ALA A 259 9.90 -8.18 -2.27
N ILE A 260 10.57 -7.68 -1.23
CA ILE A 260 11.02 -6.27 -1.16
C ILE A 260 12.45 -6.08 -1.68
N MET A 261 13.35 -7.04 -1.49
CA MET A 261 14.77 -6.93 -1.87
C MET A 261 15.11 -7.50 -3.25
N LYS A 262 14.12 -7.61 -4.15
CA LYS A 262 14.30 -8.00 -5.56
C LYS A 262 14.72 -6.80 -6.42
#